data_AF-A0A9D2FUW4-F1
#
_entry.id   AF-A0A9D2FUW4-F1
#
_cell.length_a   1.000
_cell.length_b   1.000
_cell.length_c   1.000
_cell.angle_alpha   90.00
_cell.angle_beta   90.00
_cell.angle_gamma   90.00
#
_symmetry.space_group_name_H-M   'P 1'
#
loop_
_entity.id
_entity.type
_entity.pdbx_description
1 polymer ?
#
loop_
_entity_poly.entity_id
_entity_poly.type
_entity_poly.pdbx_seq_one_letter_code
_entity_poly.pdbx_strand_id
1 'polypeptide(L)'
;MRAIGIILAGGNNHRMKELSQKRAISAMPIAGSYRSIDFALSNMSNSHIQKVAVLTQYNARSLNEHLSSSKWWDFGRKQGGLYTFTPTITPDNSFWYQGTADAIYQNLNFLKSSHEPYV
;
A
#
# COMPACT_ATOMS: atom_id res chain seq x y z
N MET A 1 16.69 12.68 -4.46
CA MET A 1 16.53 12.26 -3.05
C MET A 1 16.27 10.76 -3.03
N ARG A 2 16.79 10.01 -2.06
CA ARG A 2 16.51 8.57 -1.92
C ARG A 2 15.60 8.38 -0.70
N ALA A 3 14.34 8.00 -0.93
CA ALA A 3 13.34 7.85 0.12
C ALA A 3 12.51 6.57 -0.10
N ILE A 4 11.86 6.09 0.97
CA ILE A 4 10.90 4.99 0.95
C ILE A 4 9.48 5.56 0.94
N GLY A 5 8.69 5.24 -0.07
CA GLY A 5 7.27 5.58 -0.06
C GLY A 5 6.48 4.60 0.82
N ILE A 6 5.63 5.11 1.71
CA ILE A 6 4.68 4.29 2.46
C ILE A 6 3.26 4.77 2.14
N ILE A 7 2.41 3.87 1.64
CA ILE A 7 1.01 4.12 1.34
C ILE A 7 0.14 3.29 2.28
N LEU A 8 -0.63 3.97 3.12
CA LEU A 8 -1.60 3.34 4.02
C LEU A 8 -2.93 3.15 3.29
N ALA A 9 -3.12 1.96 2.72
CA ALA A 9 -4.27 1.61 1.87
C ALA A 9 -5.30 0.70 2.55
N GLY A 10 -5.20 0.54 3.88
CA GLY A 10 -6.06 -0.34 4.69
C GLY A 10 -7.37 0.29 5.19
N GLY A 11 -7.66 1.55 4.86
CA GLY A 11 -8.83 2.26 5.40
C GLY A 11 -10.17 1.67 4.92
N ASN A 12 -11.10 1.49 5.87
CA ASN A 12 -12.52 1.30 5.59
C ASN A 12 -13.29 2.57 5.99
N ASN A 13 -14.23 3.02 5.17
CA ASN A 13 -14.95 4.27 5.39
C ASN A 13 -16.46 4.03 5.33
N HIS A 14 -17.07 4.05 6.51
CA HIS A 14 -18.50 3.88 6.70
C HIS A 14 -19.34 4.93 5.93
N ARG A 15 -18.77 6.11 5.62
CA ARG A 15 -19.47 7.14 4.83
C ARG A 15 -19.68 6.74 3.38
N MET A 16 -18.86 5.83 2.86
CA MET A 16 -18.99 5.30 1.49
C MET A 16 -20.00 4.15 1.38
N LYS A 17 -20.59 3.72 2.51
CA LYS A 17 -21.66 2.72 2.60
C LYS A 17 -21.35 1.47 1.76
N GLU A 18 -22.25 1.08 0.86
CA GLU A 18 -22.20 -0.16 0.08
C GLU A 18 -20.99 -0.23 -0.87
N LEU A 19 -20.43 0.92 -1.26
CA LEU A 19 -19.28 0.97 -2.15
C LEU A 19 -18.05 0.33 -1.48
N SER A 20 -17.77 0.64 -0.21
CA SER A 20 -16.58 0.13 0.49
C SER A 20 -16.78 -1.27 1.09
N GLN A 21 -17.99 -1.83 1.04
CA GLN A 21 -18.27 -3.17 1.58
C GLN A 21 -17.57 -4.29 0.81
N LYS A 22 -17.36 -4.12 -0.50
CA LYS A 22 -16.80 -5.16 -1.38
C LYS A 22 -15.36 -4.92 -1.82
N ARG A 23 -14.84 -3.70 -1.65
CA ARG A 23 -13.47 -3.34 -2.07
C ARG A 23 -12.90 -2.25 -1.17
N ALA A 24 -11.57 -2.24 -1.03
CA ALA A 24 -10.86 -1.15 -0.38
C ALA A 24 -11.12 0.19 -1.09
N ILE A 25 -11.12 1.29 -0.34
CA ILE A 25 -11.32 2.64 -0.88
C ILE A 25 -10.24 3.00 -1.90
N SER A 26 -9.00 2.60 -1.60
CA SER A 26 -7.84 2.71 -2.49
C SER A 26 -8.05 2.00 -3.84
N ALA A 27 -8.92 1.00 -3.90
CA ALA A 27 -9.29 0.30 -5.13
C ALA A 27 -10.54 0.87 -5.84
N MET A 28 -11.10 1.99 -5.35
CA MET A 28 -12.26 2.62 -5.99
C MET A 28 -11.90 3.17 -7.36
N PRO A 29 -12.74 2.93 -8.39
CA PRO A 29 -12.52 3.47 -9.72
C PRO A 29 -12.74 4.98 -9.72
N ILE A 30 -11.90 5.70 -10.46
CA ILE A 30 -11.92 7.15 -10.66
C ILE A 30 -11.81 7.41 -12.16
N ALA A 31 -12.68 8.27 -12.69
CA ALA A 31 -12.67 8.71 -14.09
C ALA A 31 -12.63 7.56 -15.13
N GLY A 32 -13.27 6.43 -14.83
CA GLY A 32 -13.44 5.30 -15.75
C GLY A 32 -12.24 4.35 -15.87
N SER A 33 -11.01 4.86 -15.80
CA SER A 33 -9.80 4.06 -16.09
C SER A 33 -8.83 3.90 -14.93
N TYR A 34 -8.93 4.73 -13.90
CA TYR A 34 -7.99 4.74 -12.78
C TYR A 34 -8.61 4.20 -11.51
N ARG A 35 -7.77 3.90 -10.53
CA ARG A 35 -8.16 3.69 -9.14
C ARG A 35 -7.58 4.78 -8.25
N SER A 36 -8.18 4.98 -7.09
CA SER A 36 -7.76 6.02 -6.14
C SER A 36 -6.27 5.90 -5.75
N ILE A 37 -5.73 4.69 -5.63
CA ILE A 37 -4.31 4.47 -5.31
C ILE A 37 -3.35 4.90 -6.43
N ASP A 38 -3.81 4.95 -7.68
CA ASP A 38 -2.97 5.23 -8.84
C ASP A 38 -2.37 6.64 -8.77
N PHE A 39 -3.12 7.59 -8.19
CA PHE A 39 -2.63 8.95 -7.97
C PHE A 39 -1.46 8.98 -6.99
N ALA A 40 -1.54 8.23 -5.89
CA ALA A 40 -0.46 8.14 -4.92
C ALA A 40 0.77 7.44 -5.53
N LEU A 41 0.58 6.34 -6.26
CA LEU A 41 1.67 5.61 -6.91
C LEU A 41 2.36 6.44 -8.01
N SER A 42 1.58 7.14 -8.83
CA SER A 42 2.10 8.06 -9.84
C SER A 42 2.88 9.21 -9.19
N ASN A 43 2.39 9.77 -8.07
CA ASN A 43 3.13 10.80 -7.33
C ASN A 43 4.48 10.29 -6.81
N MET A 44 4.53 9.05 -6.27
CA MET A 44 5.78 8.43 -5.84
C MET A 44 6.76 8.26 -7.01
N SER A 45 6.27 7.72 -8.13
CA SER A 45 7.08 7.51 -9.35
C SER A 45 7.61 8.83 -9.92
N ASN A 46 6.75 9.84 -10.07
CA ASN A 46 7.10 11.18 -10.54
C ASN A 46 8.07 11.92 -9.60
N SER A 47 8.09 11.55 -8.32
CA SER A 47 9.03 12.09 -7.31
C SER A 47 10.32 11.28 -7.20
N HIS A 48 10.53 10.31 -8.11
CA HIS A 48 11.67 9.39 -8.11
C HIS A 48 11.81 8.54 -6.83
N ILE A 49 10.70 8.26 -6.15
CA ILE A 49 10.66 7.32 -5.02
C ILE A 49 10.53 5.91 -5.61
N GLN A 50 11.62 5.16 -5.59
CA GLN A 50 11.74 3.88 -6.33
C GLN A 50 11.36 2.65 -5.50
N LYS A 51 11.18 2.80 -4.19
CA LYS A 51 10.78 1.73 -3.28
C LYS A 51 9.53 2.18 -2.54
N VAL A 52 8.42 1.48 -2.76
CA VAL A 52 7.11 1.84 -2.21
C VAL A 52 6.49 0.63 -1.52
N ALA A 53 6.07 0.80 -0.27
CA ALA A 53 5.28 -0.16 0.47
C ALA A 53 3.81 0.26 0.54
N VAL A 54 2.90 -0.65 0.24
CA VAL A 54 1.45 -0.48 0.36
C VAL A 54 0.95 -1.37 1.48
N LEU A 55 0.46 -0.77 2.55
CA LEU A 55 -0.10 -1.45 3.72
C LEU A 55 -1.61 -1.57 3.53
N THR A 56 -2.08 -2.80 3.31
CA THR A 56 -3.48 -3.13 3.02
C THR A 56 -4.13 -3.80 4.23
N GLN A 57 -5.47 -3.78 4.33
CA GLN A 57 -6.18 -4.41 5.45
C GLN A 57 -7.56 -4.93 5.03
N TYR A 58 -8.59 -4.07 5.03
CA TYR A 58 -9.96 -4.49 4.70
C TYR A 58 -10.18 -4.60 3.18
N ASN A 59 -10.92 -5.63 2.75
CA ASN A 59 -11.37 -5.81 1.35
C ASN A 59 -10.27 -5.63 0.29
N ALA A 60 -9.05 -6.09 0.61
CA ALA A 60 -7.85 -5.83 -0.16
C ALA A 60 -7.71 -6.67 -1.44
N ARG A 61 -8.55 -7.69 -1.66
CA ARG A 61 -8.40 -8.62 -2.80
C ARG A 61 -8.28 -7.90 -4.14
N SER A 62 -9.25 -7.05 -4.49
CA SER A 62 -9.22 -6.38 -5.80
C SER A 62 -8.07 -5.39 -5.89
N LEU A 63 -7.66 -4.80 -4.76
CA LEU A 63 -6.49 -3.92 -4.70
C LEU A 63 -5.22 -4.71 -5.00
N ASN A 64 -5.01 -5.85 -4.33
CA ASN A 64 -3.84 -6.69 -4.52
C ASN A 64 -3.75 -7.22 -5.96
N GLU A 65 -4.88 -7.61 -6.56
CA GLU A 65 -4.93 -7.98 -7.99
C GLU A 65 -4.48 -6.83 -8.90
N HIS A 66 -4.88 -5.59 -8.60
CA HIS A 66 -4.46 -4.40 -9.36
C HIS A 66 -2.97 -4.05 -9.17
N LEU A 67 -2.46 -4.22 -7.96
CA LEU A 67 -1.06 -3.96 -7.62
C LEU A 67 -0.11 -5.08 -8.08
N SER A 68 -0.65 -6.25 -8.45
CA SER A 68 0.15 -7.40 -8.93
C SER A 68 1.02 -7.06 -10.14
N SER A 69 0.55 -6.15 -11.01
CA SER A 69 1.32 -5.59 -12.11
C SER A 69 1.87 -4.21 -11.73
N SER A 70 3.01 -4.18 -11.05
CA SER A 70 3.68 -2.95 -10.63
C SER A 70 4.32 -2.16 -11.79
N LYS A 71 4.32 -2.70 -13.01
CA LYS A 71 4.94 -2.11 -14.20
C LYS A 71 4.34 -0.76 -14.61
N TRP A 72 3.04 -0.56 -14.36
CA TRP A 72 2.32 0.66 -14.78
C TRP A 72 2.85 1.93 -14.12
N TRP A 73 3.50 1.81 -12.97
CA TRP A 73 4.10 2.93 -12.22
C TRP A 73 5.63 2.86 -12.15
N ASP A 74 6.26 2.06 -13.03
CA ASP A 74 7.72 1.87 -13.08
C ASP A 74 8.32 1.22 -11.81
N PHE A 75 7.53 0.38 -11.14
CA PHE A 75 7.96 -0.40 -9.97
C PHE A 75 8.31 -1.86 -10.27
N GLY A 76 8.32 -2.26 -11.54
CA GLY A 76 8.68 -3.61 -12.00
C GLY A 76 10.19 -3.85 -12.09
N ARG A 77 10.95 -3.48 -11.05
CA ARG A 77 12.42 -3.42 -11.06
C ARG A 77 13.05 -4.53 -10.20
N LYS A 78 14.30 -4.88 -10.48
CA LYS A 78 15.07 -5.87 -9.67
C LYS A 78 15.49 -5.34 -8.30
N GLN A 79 15.78 -4.04 -8.20
CA GLN A 79 16.10 -3.35 -6.95
C GLN A 79 15.06 -2.26 -6.69
N GLY A 80 14.52 -2.24 -5.48
CA GLY A 80 13.34 -1.43 -5.17
C GLY A 80 12.06 -2.07 -5.70
N GLY A 81 11.07 -1.25 -6.02
CA GLY A 81 9.78 -1.67 -6.53
C GLY A 81 8.64 -1.51 -5.53
N LEU A 82 7.53 -2.19 -5.83
CA LEU A 82 6.28 -2.12 -5.08
C LEU A 82 6.15 -3.35 -4.18
N TYR A 83 5.99 -3.12 -2.89
CA TYR A 83 5.79 -4.14 -1.88
C TYR A 83 4.39 -4.00 -1.31
N THR A 84 3.65 -5.10 -1.21
CA THR A 84 2.31 -5.10 -0.62
C THR A 84 2.36 -5.89 0.68
N PHE A 85 1.90 -5.28 1.76
CA PHE A 85 1.87 -5.87 3.09
C PHE A 85 0.43 -5.99 3.57
N THR A 86 0.14 -7.11 4.22
CA THR A 86 -1.13 -7.40 4.90
C THR A 86 -0.85 -7.62 6.38
N PRO A 87 -1.83 -7.47 7.28
CA PRO A 87 -1.66 -7.82 8.68
C PRO A 87 -1.17 -9.27 8.79
N THR A 88 -0.12 -9.49 9.56
CA THR A 88 0.47 -10.81 9.74
C THR A 88 0.08 -11.31 11.12
N ILE A 89 -0.60 -12.45 11.17
CA ILE A 89 -0.96 -13.13 12.41
C ILE A 89 0.23 -14.01 12.79
N THR A 90 0.81 -13.77 13.96
CA THR A 90 1.86 -14.59 14.56
C THR A 90 1.33 -15.26 15.84
N PRO A 91 2.03 -16.27 16.40
CA PRO A 91 1.63 -16.87 17.67
C PRO A 91 1.50 -15.86 18.80
N ASP A 92 2.35 -14.82 18.79
CA ASP A 92 2.39 -13.78 19.82
C ASP A 92 1.51 -12.55 19.48
N ASN A 93 1.05 -12.40 18.24
CA ASN A 93 0.22 -11.30 17.79
C ASN A 93 -0.85 -11.78 16.79
N SER A 94 -2.06 -11.98 17.29
CA SER A 94 -3.21 -12.40 16.49
C SER A 94 -4.07 -11.23 15.98
N PHE A 95 -3.62 -10.00 16.21
CA PHE A 95 -4.39 -8.80 15.87
C PHE A 95 -4.18 -8.35 14.43
N TRP A 96 -5.25 -7.86 13.82
CA TRP A 96 -5.15 -7.03 12.62
C TRP A 96 -4.45 -5.71 12.97
N TYR A 97 -4.04 -4.91 11.98
CA TYR A 97 -3.51 -3.58 12.28
C TYR A 97 -4.50 -2.79 13.13
N GLN A 98 -4.07 -2.41 14.34
CA GLN A 98 -4.87 -1.67 15.32
C GLN A 98 -4.99 -0.19 14.96
N GLY A 99 -4.23 0.26 13.96
CA GLY A 99 -4.23 1.60 13.43
C GLY A 99 -3.11 1.79 12.41
N THR A 100 -2.97 3.01 11.90
CA THR A 100 -1.95 3.34 10.90
C THR A 100 -0.53 3.23 11.46
N ALA A 101 -0.32 3.68 12.71
CA ALA A 101 0.97 3.53 13.39
C ALA A 101 1.33 2.07 13.63
N ASP A 102 0.34 1.24 14.02
CA ASP A 102 0.55 -0.20 14.21
C ASP A 102 0.85 -0.91 12.88
N ALA A 103 0.21 -0.51 11.78
CA ALA A 103 0.55 -1.00 10.44
C ALA A 103 2.02 -0.76 10.09
N ILE A 104 2.58 0.39 10.46
CA ILE A 104 4.00 0.68 10.27
C ILE A 104 4.86 -0.15 11.23
N TYR A 105 4.47 -0.21 12.51
CA TYR A 105 5.21 -0.94 13.55
C TYR A 105 5.36 -2.43 13.23
N GLN A 106 4.27 -3.10 12.83
CA GLN A 106 4.31 -4.52 12.45
C GLN A 106 5.21 -4.79 11.23
N ASN A 107 5.45 -3.79 10.38
CA ASN A 107 6.30 -3.90 9.19
C ASN A 107 7.65 -3.17 9.36
N LEU A 108 8.07 -2.90 10.60
CA LEU A 108 9.31 -2.17 10.88
C LEU A 108 10.56 -2.86 10.31
N ASN A 109 10.54 -4.19 10.17
CA ASN A 109 11.63 -4.95 9.54
C ASN A 109 11.89 -4.51 8.09
N PHE A 110 10.83 -4.20 7.32
CA PHE A 110 10.98 -3.69 5.97
C PHE A 110 11.77 -2.37 5.97
N LEU A 111 11.42 -1.43 6.87
CA LEU A 111 12.11 -0.15 7.01
C LEU A 111 13.56 -0.32 7.46
N LYS A 112 13.81 -1.16 8.47
CA LYS A 112 15.17 -1.43 8.98
C LYS A 112 16.09 -2.10 7.95
N SER A 113 15.52 -2.91 7.05
CA SER A 113 16.27 -3.57 5.98
C SER A 113 16.56 -2.66 4.77
N SER A 114 15.98 -1.46 4.76
CA SER A 114 16.07 -0.52 3.65
C SER A 114 17.31 0.37 3.77
N HIS A 115 17.84 0.81 2.63
CA HIS A 115 19.10 1.58 2.55
C HIS A 115 18.86 3.06 2.22
N GLU A 116 17.61 3.44 2.01
CA GLU A 116 17.19 4.79 1.70
C GLU A 116 17.19 5.63 2.99
N PRO A 117 17.83 6.82 2.98
CA PRO A 117 18.00 7.64 4.18
C PRO A 117 16.72 8.34 4.67
N TYR A 118 15.65 8.36 3.88
CA TYR A 118 14.41 9.06 4.18
C TYR A 118 13.19 8.16 3.99
N VAL A 119 12.09 8.52 4.65
CA VAL A 119 10.74 7.99 4.44
C VAL A 119 9.84 9.14 4.03
#